data_AF-A0A961X0U4-F1
#
_entry.id   AF-A0A961X0U4-F1
#
_cell.length_a   1.000
_cell.length_b   1.000
_cell.length_c   1.000
_cell.angle_alpha   90.00
_cell.angle_beta   90.00
_cell.angle_gamma   90.00
#
_symmetry.space_group_name_H-M   'P 1'
#
loop_
_entity.id
_entity.type
_entity.pdbx_description
1 polymer ?
#
loop_
_entity_poly.entity_id
_entity_poly.type
_entity_poly.pdbx_seq_one_letter_code
_entity_poly.pdbx_strand_id
1 'polypeptide(L)'
;MIQQLLYALFTVVLGVGGCLGYFWGANLLLDRILPANATNDTQAVRNLKLQSSIRPWLFLGPALILLTVYLIYPVFQTIWLSFHDKAGTSFVGLDNYSWAVRDSQFRQSIFNNLLWLLVVPAACTFFGL
;
A
#
# COMPACT_ATOMS: atom_id res chain seq x y z
N MET A 1 24.03 10.02 24.16
CA MET A 1 24.60 8.98 23.27
C MET A 1 24.18 7.56 23.66
N ILE A 2 24.42 7.08 24.89
CA ILE A 2 24.03 5.72 25.32
C ILE A 2 22.52 5.43 25.17
N GLN A 3 21.65 6.39 25.51
CA GLN A 3 20.20 6.23 25.38
C GLN A 3 19.73 6.05 23.92
N GLN A 4 20.35 6.75 22.97
CA GLN A 4 20.05 6.60 21.54
C GLN A 4 20.45 5.21 21.03
N LEU A 5 21.60 4.71 21.48
CA LEU A 5 22.06 3.35 21.16
C LEU A 5 21.10 2.30 21.73
N LEU A 6 20.62 2.48 22.96
CA LEU A 6 19.63 1.58 23.57
C LEU A 6 18.30 1.58 22.81
N TYR A 7 17.78 2.73 22.40
CA TYR A 7 16.55 2.80 21.59
C TYR A 7 16.72 2.18 20.20
N ALA A 8 17.87 2.39 19.55
CA ALA A 8 18.17 1.77 18.28
C ALA A 8 18.21 0.23 18.43
N LEU A 9 18.91 -0.29 19.43
CA LEU A 9 18.96 -1.73 19.71
C LEU A 9 17.56 -2.30 19.98
N PHE A 10 16.79 -1.63 20.84
CA PHE A 10 15.43 -2.05 21.16
C PHE A 10 14.55 -2.10 19.91
N THR A 11 14.60 -1.07 19.06
CA THR A 11 13.84 -1.01 17.81
C THR A 11 14.21 -2.14 16.86
N VAL A 12 15.50 -2.46 16.74
CA VAL A 12 15.96 -3.58 15.91
C VAL A 12 15.46 -4.91 16.45
N VAL A 13 15.59 -5.16 17.76
CA VAL A 13 15.12 -6.40 18.39
C VAL A 13 13.61 -6.55 18.24
N LEU A 14 12.86 -5.45 18.40
CA LEU A 14 11.40 -5.45 18.25
C LEU A 14 10.99 -5.70 16.79
N GLY A 15 11.69 -5.09 15.83
CA GLY A 15 11.45 -5.32 14.40
C GLY A 15 11.73 -6.77 14.00
N VAL A 16 12.91 -7.28 14.34
CA VAL A 16 13.31 -8.67 14.02
C VAL A 16 12.41 -9.67 14.75
N GLY A 17 12.14 -9.45 16.04
CA GLY A 17 11.26 -10.28 16.84
C GLY A 17 9.83 -10.29 16.31
N GLY A 18 9.32 -9.14 15.86
CA GLY A 18 8.02 -9.03 15.19
C GLY A 18 7.97 -9.84 13.91
N CYS A 19 9.00 -9.74 13.06
CA CYS A 19 9.09 -10.53 11.83
C CYS A 19 9.12 -12.05 12.11
N LEU A 20 9.93 -12.48 13.08
CA LEU A 20 10.02 -13.89 13.47
C LEU A 20 8.71 -14.40 14.08
N GLY A 21 8.10 -13.62 14.98
CA GLY A 21 6.82 -13.95 15.60
C GLY A 21 5.70 -14.03 14.57
N TYR A 22 5.68 -13.11 13.60
CA TYR A 22 4.73 -13.15 12.50
C TYR A 22 4.93 -14.39 11.63
N PHE A 23 6.17 -14.69 11.23
CA PHE A 23 6.48 -15.88 10.43
C PHE A 23 6.09 -17.17 11.13
N TRP A 24 6.44 -17.28 12.41
CA TRP A 24 6.11 -18.45 13.21
C TRP A 24 4.59 -18.58 13.40
N GLY A 25 3.90 -17.48 13.74
CA GLY A 25 2.44 -17.46 13.92
C GLY A 25 1.69 -17.76 12.62
N ALA A 26 2.15 -17.22 11.49
CA ALA A 26 1.59 -17.48 10.17
C ALA A 26 1.69 -18.96 9.79
N ASN A 27 2.84 -19.60 10.02
CA ASN A 27 3.01 -21.02 9.77
C ASN A 27 2.19 -21.87 10.75
N LEU A 28 2.14 -21.50 12.04
CA LEU A 28 1.30 -22.20 13.03
C LEU A 28 -0.17 -22.17 12.64
N LEU A 29 -0.65 -21.04 12.10
CA LEU A 29 -2.02 -20.89 11.63
C LEU A 29 -2.28 -21.77 10.40
N LEU A 30 -1.35 -21.81 9.43
CA LEU A 30 -1.47 -22.67 8.26
C LEU A 30 -1.44 -24.16 8.60
N ASP A 31 -0.57 -24.59 9.50
CA ASP A 31 -0.44 -26.00 9.88
C ASP A 31 -1.61 -26.49 10.73
N ARG A 32 -2.22 -25.59 11.51
CA ARG A 32 -3.41 -25.91 12.31
C ARG A 32 -4.69 -26.01 11.47
N ILE A 33 -4.83 -25.17 10.44
CA ILE A 33 -6.02 -25.15 9.56
C ILE A 33 -5.90 -26.17 8.42
N LEU A 34 -4.70 -26.32 7.85
CA LEU A 34 -4.41 -27.18 6.70
C LEU A 34 -3.28 -28.15 7.07
N PRO A 35 -3.53 -29.18 7.91
CA PRO A 35 -2.49 -30.10 8.32
C PRO A 35 -1.97 -30.89 7.11
N ALA A 36 -0.65 -30.86 6.93
CA ALA A 36 0.04 -31.63 5.89
C ALA A 36 0.14 -33.13 6.24
N ASN A 37 -0.04 -33.48 7.52
CA ASN A 37 0.11 -34.86 8.03
C ASN A 37 -1.23 -35.63 8.03
N ALA A 38 -2.13 -35.35 7.07
CA ALA A 38 -3.42 -36.02 7.00
C ALA A 38 -3.23 -37.52 6.70
N THR A 39 -3.99 -38.39 7.37
CA THR A 39 -3.94 -39.86 7.21
C THR A 39 -4.33 -40.35 5.82
N ASN A 40 -4.99 -39.51 5.02
CA ASN A 40 -5.34 -39.77 3.63
C ASN A 40 -4.38 -39.01 2.71
N ASP A 41 -3.56 -39.72 1.94
CA ASP A 41 -2.54 -39.14 1.04
C ASP A 41 -3.12 -38.10 0.07
N THR A 42 -4.36 -38.31 -0.41
CA THR A 42 -5.04 -37.37 -1.32
C THR A 42 -5.39 -36.03 -0.65
N GLN A 43 -5.67 -36.02 0.65
CA GLN A 43 -5.97 -34.80 1.40
C GLN A 43 -4.69 -34.03 1.74
N ALA A 44 -3.60 -34.73 2.05
CA ALA A 44 -2.29 -34.14 2.29
C ALA A 44 -1.80 -33.34 1.07
N VAL A 45 -1.89 -33.92 -0.13
CA VAL A 45 -1.50 -33.24 -1.38
C VAL A 45 -2.33 -31.97 -1.63
N ARG A 46 -3.65 -32.01 -1.37
CA ARG A 46 -4.52 -30.83 -1.53
C ARG A 46 -4.15 -29.72 -0.55
N ASN A 47 -3.93 -30.05 0.72
CA ASN A 47 -3.59 -29.09 1.76
C ASN A 47 -2.24 -28.41 1.47
N LEU A 48 -1.24 -29.16 0.99
CA LEU A 48 0.04 -28.59 0.57
C LEU A 48 -0.10 -27.59 -0.57
N LYS A 49 -0.94 -27.89 -1.57
CA LYS A 49 -1.22 -26.96 -2.69
C LYS A 49 -1.94 -25.69 -2.21
N LEU A 50 -2.83 -25.80 -1.24
CA LEU A 50 -3.51 -24.65 -0.65
C LEU A 50 -2.54 -23.81 0.20
N GLN A 51 -1.71 -24.45 1.03
CA GLN A 51 -0.69 -23.76 1.82
C GLN A 51 0.26 -22.97 0.91
N SER A 52 0.76 -23.58 -0.18
CA SER A 52 1.67 -22.89 -1.09
C SER A 52 1.02 -21.71 -1.81
N SER A 53 -0.29 -21.78 -2.08
CA SER A 53 -1.03 -20.69 -2.70
C SER A 53 -1.38 -19.56 -1.73
N ILE A 54 -1.67 -19.87 -0.45
CA ILE A 54 -2.12 -18.88 0.56
C ILE A 54 -0.93 -18.20 1.24
N ARG A 55 0.17 -18.94 1.44
CA ARG A 55 1.35 -18.47 2.18
C ARG A 55 1.88 -17.12 1.66
N PRO A 56 2.01 -16.85 0.35
CA PRO A 56 2.43 -15.54 -0.13
C PRO A 56 1.48 -14.42 0.31
N TRP A 57 0.17 -14.59 0.15
CA TRP A 57 -0.83 -13.60 0.53
C TRP A 57 -0.84 -13.31 2.02
N LEU A 58 -0.63 -14.34 2.84
CA LEU A 58 -0.47 -14.18 4.28
C LEU A 58 0.72 -13.27 4.57
N PHE A 59 1.91 -13.58 4.03
CA PHE A 59 3.10 -12.75 4.21
C PHE A 59 2.99 -11.32 3.66
N LEU A 60 2.26 -11.13 2.57
CA LEU A 60 1.98 -9.79 2.04
C LEU A 60 0.95 -9.03 2.89
N GLY A 61 0.12 -9.73 3.67
CA GLY A 61 -1.00 -9.18 4.42
C GLY A 61 -0.67 -7.91 5.23
N PRO A 62 0.37 -7.91 6.09
CA PRO A 62 0.73 -6.73 6.87
C PRO A 62 1.10 -5.52 6.00
N ALA A 63 1.87 -5.74 4.92
CA ALA A 63 2.25 -4.68 4.00
C ALA A 63 1.03 -4.15 3.24
N LEU A 64 0.12 -5.02 2.80
CA LEU A 64 -1.12 -4.65 2.13
C LEU A 64 -2.05 -3.85 3.05
N ILE A 65 -2.15 -4.21 4.32
CA ILE A 65 -2.93 -3.46 5.32
C ILE A 65 -2.36 -2.06 5.47
N LEU A 66 -1.05 -1.93 5.67
CA LEU A 66 -0.40 -0.62 5.80
C LEU A 66 -0.57 0.21 4.53
N LEU A 67 -0.33 -0.36 3.35
CA LEU A 67 -0.52 0.32 2.08
C LEU A 67 -1.98 0.76 1.90
N THR A 68 -2.93 -0.06 2.31
CA THR A 68 -4.35 0.28 2.23
C THR A 68 -4.69 1.47 3.13
N VAL A 69 -4.23 1.47 4.38
CA VAL A 69 -4.52 2.54 5.35
C VAL A 69 -3.80 3.84 5.00
N TYR A 70 -2.54 3.77 4.57
CA TYR A 70 -1.72 4.96 4.35
C TYR A 70 -1.79 5.53 2.93
N LEU A 71 -2.16 4.71 1.93
CA LEU A 71 -2.21 5.14 0.53
C LEU A 71 -3.62 5.09 -0.02
N ILE A 72 -4.29 3.95 0.09
CA ILE A 72 -5.60 3.75 -0.56
C ILE A 72 -6.70 4.56 0.13
N TYR A 73 -6.78 4.49 1.46
CA TYR A 73 -7.75 5.25 2.24
C TYR A 73 -7.71 6.76 1.97
N PRO A 74 -6.55 7.46 2.04
CA PRO A 74 -6.52 8.88 1.75
C PRO A 74 -6.86 9.21 0.30
N VAL A 75 -6.58 8.32 -0.67
CA VAL A 75 -7.03 8.54 -2.06
C VAL A 75 -8.55 8.56 -2.16
N PHE A 76 -9.25 7.62 -1.52
CA PHE A 76 -10.71 7.65 -1.51
C PHE A 76 -11.25 8.84 -0.73
N GLN A 77 -10.60 9.22 0.36
CA GLN A 77 -10.98 10.40 1.14
C GLN A 77 -10.82 11.69 0.33
N THR A 78 -9.74 11.85 -0.44
CA THR A 78 -9.55 13.05 -1.28
C THR A 78 -10.54 13.09 -2.44
N ILE A 79 -10.85 11.95 -3.05
CA ILE A 79 -11.92 11.85 -4.04
C ILE A 79 -13.25 12.27 -3.41
N TRP A 80 -13.62 11.73 -2.24
CA TRP A 80 -14.84 12.11 -1.54
C TRP A 80 -14.90 13.61 -1.23
N LEU A 81 -13.83 14.16 -0.66
CA LEU A 81 -13.73 15.58 -0.33
C LEU A 81 -13.75 16.50 -1.56
N SER A 82 -13.31 16.02 -2.73
CA SER A 82 -13.35 16.82 -3.97
C SER A 82 -14.78 17.15 -4.44
N PHE A 83 -15.80 16.40 -3.99
CA PHE A 83 -17.21 16.70 -4.21
C PHE A 83 -17.84 17.53 -3.08
N HIS A 84 -17.06 17.93 -2.08
CA HIS A 84 -17.52 18.77 -0.96
C HIS A 84 -17.02 20.21 -1.12
N ASP A 85 -17.63 21.13 -0.36
CA ASP A 85 -17.19 22.52 -0.30
C ASP A 85 -15.76 22.66 0.25
N LYS A 86 -15.25 23.89 0.28
CA LYS A 86 -13.89 24.18 0.75
C LYS A 86 -13.65 23.79 2.22
N ALA A 87 -14.71 23.67 3.01
CA ALA A 87 -14.64 23.25 4.41
C ALA A 87 -14.77 21.72 4.56
N GLY A 88 -15.12 21.00 3.49
CA GLY A 88 -15.38 19.56 3.49
C GLY A 88 -16.69 19.18 4.19
N THR A 89 -17.61 20.13 4.41
CA THR A 89 -18.80 19.92 5.25
C THR A 89 -20.07 19.71 4.43
N SER A 90 -20.22 20.47 3.33
CA SER A 90 -21.41 20.39 2.47
C SER A 90 -21.07 19.69 1.15
N PHE A 91 -21.91 18.76 0.71
CA PHE A 91 -21.75 18.13 -0.61
C PHE A 91 -22.20 19.11 -1.71
N VAL A 92 -21.28 19.44 -2.63
CA VAL A 92 -21.50 20.37 -3.75
C VAL A 92 -21.46 19.67 -5.12
N GLY A 93 -21.35 18.34 -5.15
CA GLY A 93 -21.32 17.58 -6.39
C GLY A 93 -20.14 17.95 -7.29
N LEU A 94 -20.40 18.27 -8.56
CA LEU A 94 -19.37 18.52 -9.57
C LEU A 94 -18.96 19.99 -9.72
N ASP A 95 -19.47 20.88 -8.86
CA ASP A 95 -19.25 22.32 -9.00
C ASP A 95 -17.76 22.69 -8.97
N ASN A 96 -16.98 22.07 -8.09
CA ASN A 96 -15.53 22.24 -7.99
C ASN A 96 -14.81 21.90 -9.31
N TYR A 97 -15.23 20.84 -9.98
CA TYR A 97 -14.66 20.41 -11.26
C TYR A 97 -15.03 21.39 -12.39
N SER A 98 -16.29 21.86 -12.40
CA SER A 98 -16.74 22.85 -13.40
C SER A 98 -15.96 24.17 -13.27
N TRP A 99 -15.69 24.60 -12.03
CA TRP A 99 -14.87 25.76 -11.72
C TRP A 99 -13.44 25.55 -12.18
N ALA A 100 -12.81 24.44 -11.82
CA ALA A 100 -11.42 24.14 -12.14
C ALA A 100 -11.15 24.13 -13.66
N VAL A 101 -12.07 23.59 -14.46
CA VAL A 101 -11.93 23.55 -15.93
C VAL A 101 -12.10 24.95 -16.55
N ARG A 102 -12.90 25.83 -15.96
CA ARG A 102 -13.11 27.19 -16.47
C ARG A 102 -12.03 28.16 -16.01
N ASP A 103 -11.34 27.85 -14.92
CA ASP A 103 -10.27 28.68 -14.38
C ASP A 103 -9.02 28.69 -15.28
N SER A 104 -8.59 29.90 -15.67
CA SER A 104 -7.46 30.07 -16.60
C SER A 104 -6.12 29.70 -15.95
N GLN A 105 -5.95 29.98 -14.65
CA GLN A 105 -4.72 29.68 -13.92
C GLN A 105 -4.57 28.17 -13.69
N PHE A 106 -5.66 27.48 -13.35
CA PHE A 106 -5.69 26.03 -13.19
C PHE A 106 -5.34 25.33 -14.50
N ARG A 107 -5.97 25.71 -15.61
CA ARG A 107 -5.64 25.18 -16.95
C ARG A 107 -4.17 25.40 -17.32
N GLN A 108 -3.64 26.60 -17.08
CA GLN A 108 -2.23 26.90 -17.35
C GLN A 108 -1.31 26.01 -16.51
N SER A 109 -1.65 25.80 -15.23
CA SER A 109 -0.87 24.96 -14.32
C SER A 109 -0.87 23.49 -14.74
N ILE A 110 -2.00 22.95 -15.18
CA ILE A 110 -2.09 21.58 -15.72
C ILE A 110 -1.24 21.44 -16.98
N PHE A 111 -1.35 22.38 -17.93
CA PHE A 111 -0.58 22.32 -19.16
C PHE A 111 0.93 22.41 -18.91
N ASN A 112 1.35 23.33 -18.03
CA ASN A 112 2.76 23.45 -17.64
C ASN A 112 3.27 22.16 -16.98
N ASN A 113 2.52 21.56 -16.05
CA ASN A 113 2.91 20.29 -15.42
C ASN A 113 3.00 19.15 -16.43
N LEU A 114 2.08 19.08 -17.40
CA LEU A 114 2.10 18.07 -18.44
C LEU A 114 3.33 18.22 -19.35
N LEU A 115 3.68 19.45 -19.72
CA LEU A 115 4.92 19.73 -20.46
C LEU A 115 6.15 19.28 -19.67
N TRP A 116 6.23 19.61 -18.39
CA TRP A 116 7.35 19.17 -17.53
C TRP A 116 7.45 17.64 -17.45
N LEU A 117 6.31 16.97 -17.27
CA LEU A 117 6.23 15.51 -17.18
C LEU A 117 6.71 14.80 -18.46
N LEU A 118 6.50 15.42 -19.63
CA LEU A 118 6.90 14.83 -20.91
C LEU A 118 8.32 15.22 -21.32
N VAL A 119 8.64 16.52 -21.26
CA VAL A 119 9.89 17.06 -21.80
C VAL A 119 11.09 16.60 -20.97
N VAL A 120 11.00 16.61 -19.64
CA VAL A 120 12.16 16.28 -18.80
C VAL A 120 12.59 14.82 -18.95
N PRO A 121 11.71 13.81 -18.77
CA PRO A 121 12.12 12.43 -18.95
C PRO A 121 12.62 12.16 -20.37
N ALA A 122 11.96 12.71 -21.40
CA ALA A 122 12.38 12.53 -22.79
C ALA A 122 13.77 13.13 -23.05
N ALA A 123 14.05 14.34 -22.54
CA ALA A 123 15.36 14.95 -22.64
C ALA A 123 16.42 14.14 -21.88
N CYS A 124 16.13 13.72 -20.64
CA CYS A 124 17.03 12.87 -19.86
C CYS A 124 17.38 11.56 -20.59
N THR A 125 16.40 10.91 -21.23
CA THR A 125 16.65 9.69 -22.02
C THR A 125 17.42 9.99 -23.31
N PHE A 126 17.09 11.07 -24.02
CA PHE A 126 17.76 11.44 -25.26
C PHE A 126 19.24 11.80 -25.05
N PHE A 127 19.56 12.56 -24.00
CA PHE A 127 20.95 12.91 -23.68
C PHE A 127 21.68 11.80 -22.91
N GLY A 128 20.96 10.86 -22.28
CA GLY A 128 21.52 9.77 -21.49
C GLY A 128 21.88 8.52 -22.30
N LEU A 129 21.38 8.39 -23.53
CA LEU A 129 21.76 7.38 -24.53
C LEU A 129 22.86 7.91 -25.44
#